data_AF-A0A6L9YMY6-F1
#
_entry.id   AF-A0A6L9YMY6-F1
#
_cell.length_a   1.000
_cell.length_b   1.000
_cell.length_c   1.000
_cell.angle_alpha   90.00
_cell.angle_beta   90.00
_cell.angle_gamma   90.00
#
_symmetry.space_group_name_H-M   'P 1'
#
loop_
_entity.id
_entity.type
_entity.pdbx_description
1 polymer ?
#
loop_
_entity_poly.entity_id
_entity_poly.type
_entity_poly.pdbx_seq_one_letter_code
_entity_poly.pdbx_strand_id
1 'polypeptide(L)'
;MHYAIDGVKVDGEYYAIPQLGCANIIFYHKEDAAIANATKLDEIQNVLGSCTYTSEIPPDIRGMMLDMSGATTNATLYLDIAHSLTGQYPFPLPWEKSELNSQAIENMQELLGMASYENATDSMEPKQQPYQQAEWFSNGWGRAFMGYTEAISNMSENTRQNIGFKVMPLSDQDQSYPEVFYADLIGVNTTTKERGTRDLAVKLANTMAASTTMIASIGPDASHPYPQYLMATRPSVFQTLEESFPLYGDMFRLIQGQNIIMFKVNDQSRSWLETMKKKIRDQARQNYSCGCDYPAIKTIINKNYYQ
;
A
#
# COMPACT_ATOMS: atom_id res chain seq x y z
N MET A 1 3.99 -16.74 -7.34
CA MET A 1 3.43 -15.82 -8.34
C MET A 1 4.57 -15.36 -9.22
N HIS A 2 4.31 -15.06 -10.49
CA HIS A 2 5.38 -14.79 -11.45
C HIS A 2 6.22 -13.57 -11.06
N TYR A 3 5.56 -12.43 -10.77
CA TYR A 3 6.23 -11.17 -10.41
C TYR A 3 7.26 -11.32 -9.28
N ALA A 4 6.91 -12.06 -8.23
CA ALA A 4 7.76 -12.23 -7.06
C ALA A 4 8.94 -13.18 -7.34
N ILE A 5 8.72 -14.23 -8.15
CA ILE A 5 9.78 -15.15 -8.60
C ILE A 5 10.77 -14.42 -9.52
N ASP A 6 10.26 -13.58 -10.42
CA ASP A 6 11.09 -12.82 -11.35
C ASP A 6 11.86 -11.72 -10.62
N GLY A 7 11.22 -11.06 -9.64
CA GLY A 7 11.84 -10.00 -8.85
C GLY A 7 13.08 -10.45 -8.06
N VAL A 8 13.08 -11.69 -7.56
CA VAL A 8 14.23 -12.27 -6.83
C VAL A 8 15.33 -12.82 -7.73
N LYS A 9 15.15 -12.77 -9.05
CA LYS A 9 16.14 -13.19 -10.03
C LYS A 9 17.13 -12.06 -10.33
N VAL A 10 18.42 -12.35 -10.28
CA VAL A 10 19.51 -11.44 -10.67
C VAL A 10 20.51 -12.26 -11.47
N ASP A 11 20.87 -11.81 -12.67
CA ASP A 11 21.84 -12.49 -13.56
C ASP A 11 21.56 -13.99 -13.79
N GLY A 12 20.27 -14.36 -13.86
CA GLY A 12 19.86 -15.74 -14.07
C GLY A 12 19.64 -16.55 -12.78
N GLU A 13 20.12 -16.06 -11.64
CA GLU A 13 20.12 -16.78 -10.37
C GLU A 13 19.04 -16.28 -9.40
N TYR A 14 18.52 -17.18 -8.56
CA TYR A 14 17.51 -16.86 -7.55
C TYR A 14 18.15 -16.66 -6.17
N TYR A 15 17.95 -15.48 -5.57
CA TYR A 15 18.63 -15.11 -4.32
C TYR A 15 17.77 -15.26 -3.06
N ALA A 16 16.46 -15.45 -3.20
CA ALA A 16 15.54 -15.59 -2.09
C ALA A 16 14.29 -16.39 -2.48
N ILE A 17 13.51 -16.79 -1.48
CA ILE A 17 12.20 -17.43 -1.68
C ILE A 17 11.12 -16.40 -1.30
N PRO A 18 10.24 -15.99 -2.24
CA PRO A 18 9.13 -15.13 -1.90
C PRO A 18 8.17 -15.77 -0.89
N GLN A 19 7.69 -14.99 0.07
CA GLN A 19 6.81 -15.43 1.14
C GLN A 19 5.48 -14.68 1.10
N LEU A 20 5.52 -13.37 1.25
CA LEU A 20 4.36 -12.48 1.24
C LEU A 20 4.46 -11.44 0.12
N GLY A 21 3.32 -10.95 -0.32
CA GLY A 21 3.15 -9.82 -1.23
C GLY A 21 2.30 -8.73 -0.58
N CYS A 22 2.42 -7.51 -1.07
CA CYS A 22 1.61 -6.39 -0.62
C CYS A 22 1.57 -5.30 -1.69
N ALA A 23 0.49 -4.52 -1.76
CA ALA A 23 0.35 -3.37 -2.65
C ALA A 23 -0.52 -2.31 -1.99
N ASN A 24 -0.50 -1.08 -2.49
CA ASN A 24 -1.41 -0.02 -2.06
C ASN A 24 -2.83 -0.33 -2.55
N ILE A 25 -3.74 -0.65 -1.63
CA ILE A 25 -5.13 -1.04 -1.92
C ILE A 25 -6.09 0.05 -1.46
N ILE A 26 -7.07 0.40 -2.30
CA ILE A 26 -8.22 1.19 -1.88
C ILE A 26 -9.38 0.27 -1.52
N PHE A 27 -9.90 0.42 -0.31
CA PHE A 27 -11.09 -0.23 0.22
C PHE A 27 -12.28 0.72 0.15
N TYR A 28 -13.44 0.18 -0.23
CA TYR A 28 -14.68 0.91 -0.38
C TYR A 28 -15.88 0.00 -0.07
N HIS A 29 -17.03 0.60 0.18
CA HIS A 29 -18.27 -0.17 0.33
C HIS A 29 -18.65 -0.81 -1.01
N LYS A 30 -19.02 -2.08 -1.02
CA LYS A 30 -19.20 -2.88 -2.25
C LYS A 30 -20.20 -2.28 -3.25
N GLU A 31 -21.18 -1.53 -2.75
CA GLU A 31 -22.18 -0.80 -3.53
C GLU A 31 -21.68 0.52 -4.14
N ASP A 32 -20.50 1.01 -3.76
CA ASP A 32 -19.91 2.23 -4.30
C ASP A 32 -19.31 2.00 -5.70
N ALA A 33 -20.20 1.91 -6.68
CA ALA A 33 -19.84 1.69 -8.08
C ALA A 33 -18.93 2.80 -8.65
N ALA A 34 -18.97 4.01 -8.07
CA ALA A 34 -18.14 5.11 -8.54
C ALA A 34 -16.66 4.85 -8.22
N ILE A 35 -16.36 4.43 -6.99
CA ILE A 35 -15.01 4.02 -6.62
C ILE A 35 -14.64 2.72 -7.32
N ALA A 36 -15.54 1.74 -7.39
CA ALA A 36 -15.28 0.45 -8.04
C ALA A 36 -14.82 0.60 -9.49
N ASN A 37 -15.43 1.53 -10.25
CA ASN A 37 -15.15 1.73 -11.67
C ASN A 37 -14.01 2.73 -11.97
N ALA A 38 -13.58 3.54 -11.00
CA ALA A 38 -12.53 4.55 -11.20
C ALA A 38 -11.14 3.90 -11.42
N THR A 39 -10.54 4.09 -12.57
CA THR A 39 -9.26 3.46 -12.95
C THR A 39 -8.07 4.43 -12.94
N LYS A 40 -8.33 5.70 -12.62
CA LYS A 40 -7.34 6.78 -12.56
C LYS A 40 -7.41 7.53 -11.23
N LEU A 41 -6.35 8.25 -10.90
CA LEU A 41 -6.28 9.02 -9.65
C LEU A 41 -7.32 10.15 -9.66
N ASP A 42 -7.46 10.88 -10.77
CA ASP A 42 -8.44 11.97 -10.92
C ASP A 42 -9.88 11.47 -10.79
N GLU A 43 -10.21 10.28 -11.30
CA GLU A 43 -11.51 9.63 -11.13
C GLU A 43 -11.77 9.31 -9.65
N ILE A 44 -10.77 8.83 -8.92
CA ILE A 44 -10.89 8.62 -7.46
C ILE A 44 -11.08 9.95 -6.74
N GLN A 45 -10.30 10.97 -7.07
CA GLN A 45 -10.41 12.31 -6.48
C GLN A 45 -11.77 12.95 -6.75
N ASN A 46 -12.30 12.84 -7.96
CA ASN A 46 -13.62 13.36 -8.31
C ASN A 46 -14.73 12.71 -7.48
N VAL A 47 -14.57 11.44 -7.11
CA VAL A 47 -15.55 10.70 -6.31
C VAL A 47 -15.43 11.02 -4.82
N LEU A 48 -14.21 11.05 -4.28
CA LEU A 48 -13.96 11.26 -2.85
C LEU A 48 -13.97 12.75 -2.44
N GLY A 49 -13.72 13.63 -3.40
CA GLY A 49 -13.48 15.05 -3.20
C GLY A 49 -12.12 15.31 -2.54
N SER A 50 -11.73 16.59 -2.50
CA SER A 50 -10.61 17.05 -1.68
C SER A 50 -11.12 17.98 -0.58
N CYS A 51 -10.41 18.03 0.54
CA CYS A 51 -10.68 18.95 1.64
C CYS A 51 -12.06 18.76 2.27
N THR A 52 -12.54 17.51 2.31
CA THR A 52 -13.90 17.18 2.77
C THR A 52 -14.01 17.06 4.29
N TYR A 53 -12.87 16.94 4.99
CA TYR A 53 -12.76 16.97 6.45
C TYR A 53 -11.35 17.42 6.89
N THR A 54 -11.22 17.88 8.14
CA THR A 54 -9.94 18.32 8.73
C THR A 54 -9.53 17.56 10.00
N SER A 55 -10.46 16.83 10.60
CA SER A 55 -10.24 16.01 11.80
C SER A 55 -9.45 14.74 11.50
N GLU A 56 -8.91 14.10 12.54
CA GLU A 56 -8.23 12.81 12.42
C GLU A 56 -9.16 11.71 11.88
N ILE A 57 -10.42 11.68 12.33
CA ILE A 57 -11.44 10.74 11.86
C ILE A 57 -12.47 11.54 11.03
N PRO A 58 -12.84 11.08 9.82
CA PRO A 58 -13.93 11.70 9.07
C PRO A 58 -15.23 11.74 9.89
N PRO A 59 -16.04 12.80 9.78
CA PRO A 59 -17.26 12.94 10.59
C PRO A 59 -18.43 12.06 10.14
N ASP A 60 -18.32 11.38 8.99
CA ASP A 60 -19.26 10.41 8.42
C ASP A 60 -18.61 9.71 7.20
N ILE A 61 -19.42 9.15 6.30
CA ILE A 61 -19.03 8.48 5.04
C ILE A 61 -18.61 9.52 3.98
N ARG A 62 -17.53 10.25 4.24
CA ARG A 62 -16.92 11.20 3.29
C ARG A 62 -15.39 11.10 3.28
N GLY A 63 -14.78 11.51 2.18
CA GLY A 63 -13.32 11.53 2.03
C GLY A 63 -12.67 10.14 2.07
N MET A 64 -11.35 10.14 2.08
CA MET A 64 -10.51 8.95 2.20
C MET A 64 -9.72 8.98 3.50
N MET A 65 -9.51 7.84 4.14
CA MET A 65 -8.48 7.71 5.18
C MET A 65 -7.23 7.04 4.58
N LEU A 66 -6.03 7.44 5.00
CA LEU A 66 -4.78 6.77 4.62
C LEU A 66 -3.69 7.04 5.65
N ASP A 67 -2.60 6.27 5.62
CA ASP A 67 -1.41 6.51 6.46
C ASP A 67 -0.20 6.94 5.62
N MET A 68 0.16 8.21 5.73
CA MET A 68 1.38 8.82 5.20
C MET A 68 2.25 9.41 6.33
N SER A 69 2.19 8.84 7.53
CA SER A 69 2.96 9.30 8.71
C SER A 69 4.46 9.03 8.55
N GLY A 70 4.81 7.84 8.05
CA GLY A 70 6.16 7.32 7.94
C GLY A 70 6.97 7.93 6.79
N ALA A 71 8.19 8.38 7.06
CA ALA A 71 9.06 8.92 6.00
C ALA A 71 9.47 7.85 4.97
N THR A 72 9.72 6.61 5.41
CA THR A 72 10.00 5.49 4.49
C THR A 72 8.78 5.18 3.62
N THR A 73 7.57 5.11 4.20
CA THR A 73 6.32 4.92 3.48
C THR A 73 6.13 5.96 2.38
N ASN A 74 6.38 7.24 2.68
CA ASN A 74 6.31 8.31 1.69
C ASN A 74 7.36 8.16 0.58
N ALA A 75 8.58 7.74 0.92
CA ALA A 75 9.63 7.53 -0.08
C ALA A 75 9.30 6.37 -1.03
N THR A 76 8.73 5.29 -0.52
CA THR A 76 8.36 4.13 -1.34
C THR A 76 7.09 4.41 -2.16
N LEU A 77 6.11 5.13 -1.60
CA LEU A 77 4.94 5.61 -2.32
C LEU A 77 5.32 6.58 -3.46
N TYR A 78 6.29 7.47 -3.24
CA TYR A 78 6.83 8.34 -4.29
C TYR A 78 7.40 7.54 -5.48
N LEU A 79 8.17 6.47 -5.21
CA LEU A 79 8.74 5.65 -6.28
C LEU A 79 7.66 4.90 -7.07
N ASP A 80 6.61 4.44 -6.38
CA ASP A 80 5.45 3.78 -6.98
C ASP A 80 4.67 4.75 -7.90
N ILE A 81 4.33 5.94 -7.40
CA ILE A 81 3.70 7.01 -8.19
C ILE A 81 4.60 7.44 -9.37
N ALA A 82 5.90 7.63 -9.15
CA ALA A 82 6.81 8.02 -10.22
C ALA A 82 6.92 6.93 -11.30
N HIS A 83 6.83 5.66 -10.92
CA HIS A 83 6.73 4.55 -11.85
C HIS A 83 5.41 4.59 -12.61
N SER A 84 4.28 4.77 -11.94
CA SER A 84 2.97 4.84 -12.59
C SER A 84 2.86 6.04 -13.55
N LEU A 85 3.70 7.06 -13.40
CA LEU A 85 3.78 8.20 -14.32
C LEU A 85 4.69 7.98 -15.52
N THR A 86 5.71 7.11 -15.42
CA THR A 86 6.83 7.08 -16.38
C THR A 86 7.13 5.70 -16.97
N GLY A 87 6.60 4.63 -16.35
CA GLY A 87 6.91 3.24 -16.67
C GLY A 87 8.35 2.82 -16.38
N GLN A 88 9.18 3.69 -15.80
CA GLN A 88 10.61 3.41 -15.63
C GLN A 88 10.85 2.35 -14.54
N TYR A 89 11.54 1.28 -14.92
CA TYR A 89 12.01 0.22 -14.04
C TYR A 89 13.35 -0.33 -14.54
N PRO A 90 14.39 -0.51 -13.69
CA PRO A 90 14.45 -0.22 -12.25
C PRO A 90 14.14 1.24 -11.90
N PHE A 91 13.65 1.49 -10.69
CA PHE A 91 13.23 2.84 -10.29
C PHE A 91 14.41 3.83 -10.29
N PRO A 92 14.28 4.98 -10.96
CA PRO A 92 15.23 6.07 -10.82
C PRO A 92 15.25 6.60 -9.37
N LEU A 93 16.46 6.80 -8.84
CA LEU A 93 16.65 7.32 -7.49
C LEU A 93 17.11 8.79 -7.54
N PRO A 94 16.24 9.77 -7.26
CA PRO A 94 16.64 11.17 -7.15
C PRO A 94 17.43 11.37 -5.86
N TRP A 95 18.57 12.05 -5.89
CA TRP A 95 19.46 12.31 -4.75
C TRP A 95 19.32 13.73 -4.18
N GLU A 96 18.65 14.61 -4.93
CA GLU A 96 18.37 15.99 -4.52
C GLU A 96 16.89 16.38 -4.72
N LYS A 97 16.45 17.46 -4.06
CA LYS A 97 15.05 17.93 -4.16
C LYS A 97 14.70 18.38 -5.58
N SER A 98 15.66 18.95 -6.30
CA SER A 98 15.53 19.40 -7.71
C SER A 98 15.33 18.25 -8.70
N GLU A 99 15.64 17.02 -8.29
CA GLU A 99 15.53 15.83 -9.14
C GLU A 99 14.22 15.07 -8.90
N LEU A 100 13.40 15.51 -7.94
CA LEU A 100 12.09 14.91 -7.70
C LEU A 100 11.18 15.16 -8.91
N ASN A 101 10.46 14.13 -9.33
CA ASN A 101 9.36 14.26 -10.28
C ASN A 101 8.26 15.08 -9.61
N SER A 102 8.03 16.29 -10.11
CA SER A 102 7.06 17.22 -9.53
C SER A 102 5.64 16.68 -9.56
N GLN A 103 5.25 16.00 -10.64
CA GLN A 103 3.93 15.40 -10.77
C GLN A 103 3.74 14.25 -9.77
N ALA A 104 4.79 13.48 -9.48
CA ALA A 104 4.69 12.46 -8.42
C ALA A 104 4.45 13.08 -7.04
N ILE A 105 5.07 14.23 -6.74
CA ILE A 105 4.82 14.98 -5.51
C ILE A 105 3.41 15.57 -5.51
N GLU A 106 2.92 16.09 -6.63
CA GLU A 106 1.55 16.60 -6.78
C GLU A 106 0.52 15.48 -6.52
N ASN A 107 0.70 14.29 -7.07
CA ASN A 107 -0.17 13.14 -6.80
C ASN A 107 -0.15 12.74 -5.31
N MET A 108 1.01 12.81 -4.64
CA MET A 108 1.07 12.60 -3.18
C MET A 108 0.30 13.68 -2.40
N GLN A 109 0.36 14.94 -2.84
CA GLN A 109 -0.41 16.04 -2.26
C GLN A 109 -1.91 15.87 -2.50
N GLU A 110 -2.29 15.29 -3.64
CA GLU A 110 -3.68 14.96 -3.96
C GLU A 110 -4.22 13.84 -3.07
N LEU A 111 -3.45 12.76 -2.86
CA LEU A 111 -3.77 11.71 -1.89
C LEU A 111 -3.99 12.30 -0.48
N LEU A 112 -3.07 13.17 -0.05
CA LEU A 112 -3.18 13.88 1.22
C LEU A 112 -4.44 14.79 1.26
N GLY A 113 -4.79 15.43 0.15
CA GLY A 113 -5.96 16.31 0.03
C GLY A 113 -7.31 15.57 -0.01
N MET A 114 -7.34 14.31 -0.45
CA MET A 114 -8.52 13.44 -0.31
C MET A 114 -8.78 12.99 1.13
N ALA A 115 -7.75 13.05 1.96
CA ALA A 115 -7.83 12.88 3.40
C ALA A 115 -7.77 14.22 4.14
N SER A 116 -7.50 14.14 5.44
CA SER A 116 -7.08 15.30 6.23
C SER A 116 -5.60 15.19 6.59
N TYR A 117 -4.96 16.34 6.87
CA TYR A 117 -3.60 16.37 7.39
C TYR A 117 -3.45 15.56 8.68
N GLU A 118 -4.39 15.71 9.61
CA GLU A 118 -4.38 15.01 10.89
C GLU A 118 -4.53 13.49 10.71
N ASN A 119 -5.44 13.06 9.84
CA ASN A 119 -5.63 11.63 9.54
C ASN A 119 -4.39 11.02 8.92
N ALA A 120 -3.86 11.68 7.88
CA ALA A 120 -2.83 11.09 7.03
C ALA A 120 -1.43 11.19 7.60
N THR A 121 -1.17 12.12 8.52
CA THR A 121 0.20 12.37 9.00
C THR A 121 0.49 11.87 10.40
N ASP A 122 -0.52 11.34 11.10
CA ASP A 122 -0.44 10.88 12.49
C ASP A 122 0.18 11.98 13.38
N SER A 123 -0.35 13.21 13.24
CA SER A 123 0.16 14.40 13.93
C SER A 123 -0.33 14.53 15.37
N MET A 124 -1.22 13.65 15.83
CA MET A 124 -1.79 13.65 17.17
C MET A 124 -1.11 12.61 18.08
N GLU A 125 -0.99 12.93 19.37
CA GLU A 125 -0.55 11.98 20.40
C GLU A 125 -1.77 11.55 21.25
N PRO A 126 -1.97 10.25 21.51
CA PRO A 126 -1.12 9.12 21.13
C PRO A 126 -1.21 8.80 19.64
N LYS A 127 -0.08 8.36 19.08
CA LYS A 127 0.00 7.90 17.69
C LYS A 127 -1.00 6.79 17.36
N GLN A 128 -1.47 6.83 16.13
CA GLN A 128 -2.37 5.83 15.57
C GLN A 128 -1.75 4.44 15.64
N GLN A 129 -2.59 3.46 16.00
CA GLN A 129 -2.18 2.06 15.99
C GLN A 129 -2.18 1.54 14.55
N PRO A 130 -1.32 0.56 14.20
CA PRO A 130 -1.40 -0.10 12.91
C PRO A 130 -2.84 -0.58 12.64
N TYR A 131 -3.33 -0.31 11.43
CA TYR A 131 -4.65 -0.72 10.95
C TYR A 131 -5.85 -0.04 11.62
N GLN A 132 -5.65 0.99 12.45
CA GLN A 132 -6.74 1.69 13.14
C GLN A 132 -7.78 2.29 12.18
N GLN A 133 -7.36 2.78 11.01
CA GLN A 133 -8.27 3.31 10.00
C GLN A 133 -9.23 2.24 9.45
N ALA A 134 -8.87 0.95 9.45
CA ALA A 134 -9.76 -0.12 9.04
C ALA A 134 -10.86 -0.39 10.08
N GLU A 135 -10.56 -0.16 11.36
CA GLU A 135 -11.56 -0.17 12.43
C GLU A 135 -12.51 1.03 12.29
N TRP A 136 -11.97 2.22 12.02
CA TRP A 136 -12.79 3.41 11.76
C TRP A 136 -13.70 3.23 10.55
N PHE A 137 -13.17 2.68 9.46
CA PHE A 137 -13.95 2.34 8.27
C PHE A 137 -15.08 1.35 8.60
N SER A 138 -14.81 0.36 9.46
CA SER A 138 -15.85 -0.56 9.94
C SER A 138 -16.93 0.09 10.78
N ASN A 139 -16.64 1.23 11.40
CA ASN A 139 -17.58 2.02 12.18
C ASN A 139 -18.36 3.05 11.32
N GLY A 140 -18.18 3.04 10.00
CA GLY A 140 -18.88 3.94 9.07
C GLY A 140 -18.22 5.30 8.88
N TRP A 141 -16.95 5.44 9.26
CA TRP A 141 -16.18 6.66 9.02
C TRP A 141 -15.37 6.54 7.74
N GLY A 142 -15.38 7.59 6.93
CA GLY A 142 -14.69 7.60 5.65
C GLY A 142 -15.49 6.89 4.57
N ARG A 143 -15.47 7.43 3.35
CA ARG A 143 -16.08 6.76 2.19
C ARG A 143 -15.18 5.67 1.63
N ALA A 144 -13.87 5.86 1.77
CA ALA A 144 -12.84 4.90 1.41
C ALA A 144 -11.67 4.93 2.40
N PHE A 145 -10.85 3.89 2.34
CA PHE A 145 -9.58 3.81 3.07
C PHE A 145 -8.51 3.22 2.15
N MET A 146 -7.32 3.82 2.12
CA MET A 146 -6.15 3.30 1.43
C MET A 146 -5.22 2.62 2.44
N GLY A 147 -4.94 1.34 2.23
CA GLY A 147 -4.05 0.55 3.09
C GLY A 147 -3.62 -0.76 2.43
N TYR A 148 -3.20 -1.72 3.24
CA TYR A 148 -2.79 -3.04 2.78
C TYR A 148 -3.87 -4.10 3.06
N THR A 149 -3.80 -5.25 2.39
CA THR A 149 -4.83 -6.30 2.53
C THR A 149 -4.95 -6.84 3.95
N GLU A 150 -3.86 -6.83 4.72
CA GLU A 150 -3.89 -7.29 6.11
C GLU A 150 -4.71 -6.38 7.04
N ALA A 151 -5.01 -5.15 6.63
CA ALA A 151 -5.91 -4.26 7.36
C ALA A 151 -7.35 -4.83 7.45
N ILE A 152 -7.72 -5.75 6.56
CA ILE A 152 -8.99 -6.49 6.59
C ILE A 152 -9.13 -7.27 7.92
N SER A 153 -8.03 -7.69 8.55
CA SER A 153 -8.06 -8.46 9.81
C SER A 153 -8.65 -7.66 10.99
N ASN A 154 -8.54 -6.33 10.96
CA ASN A 154 -9.13 -5.42 11.95
C ASN A 154 -10.57 -5.00 11.59
N MET A 155 -11.09 -5.41 10.43
CA MET A 155 -12.44 -5.05 10.02
C MET A 155 -13.50 -5.93 10.69
N SER A 156 -14.66 -5.33 10.97
CA SER A 156 -15.82 -6.07 11.48
C SER A 156 -16.27 -7.16 10.50
N GLU A 157 -16.96 -8.20 11.00
CA GLU A 157 -17.57 -9.22 10.14
C GLU A 157 -18.49 -8.61 9.08
N ASN A 158 -19.33 -7.65 9.49
CA ASN A 158 -20.24 -6.95 8.58
C ASN A 158 -19.48 -6.22 7.47
N THR A 159 -18.39 -5.54 7.81
CA THR A 159 -17.54 -4.86 6.84
C THR A 159 -16.95 -5.88 5.87
N ARG A 160 -16.37 -6.97 6.36
CA ARG A 160 -15.75 -8.01 5.51
C ARG A 160 -16.69 -8.65 4.50
N GLN A 161 -17.98 -8.70 4.80
CA GLN A 161 -19.01 -9.19 3.86
C GLN A 161 -19.43 -8.15 2.81
N ASN A 162 -19.18 -6.86 3.06
CA ASN A 162 -19.72 -5.74 2.29
C ASN A 162 -18.63 -4.76 1.78
N ILE A 163 -17.37 -5.17 1.74
CA ILE A 163 -16.30 -4.40 1.10
C ILE A 163 -16.08 -4.80 -0.35
N GLY A 164 -15.68 -3.83 -1.16
CA GLY A 164 -14.89 -4.02 -2.36
C GLY A 164 -13.48 -3.47 -2.14
N PHE A 165 -12.52 -3.97 -2.92
CA PHE A 165 -11.17 -3.42 -2.92
C PHE A 165 -10.47 -3.67 -4.27
N LYS A 166 -9.49 -2.82 -4.57
CA LYS A 166 -8.63 -2.94 -5.75
C LYS A 166 -7.30 -2.22 -5.53
N VAL A 167 -6.32 -2.46 -6.41
CA VAL A 167 -5.09 -1.67 -6.42
C VAL A 167 -5.44 -0.20 -6.63
N MET A 168 -4.88 0.67 -5.80
CA MET A 168 -5.11 2.11 -5.86
C MET A 168 -4.47 2.67 -7.14
N PRO A 169 -5.22 3.33 -8.04
CA PRO A 169 -4.62 4.05 -9.14
C PRO A 169 -3.84 5.26 -8.62
N LEU A 170 -2.54 5.32 -8.92
CA LEU A 170 -1.61 6.32 -8.40
C LEU A 170 -1.30 7.46 -9.38
N SER A 171 -1.83 7.40 -10.60
CA SER A 171 -1.71 8.43 -11.64
C SER A 171 -2.84 8.33 -12.67
N ASP A 172 -2.90 9.33 -13.56
CA ASP A 172 -3.85 9.37 -14.69
C ASP A 172 -3.24 8.90 -16.01
N GLN A 173 -2.00 8.44 -15.96
CA GLN A 173 -1.23 7.98 -17.12
C GLN A 173 -1.70 6.59 -17.59
N ASP A 174 -1.08 6.13 -18.68
CA ASP A 174 -1.37 4.85 -19.29
C ASP A 174 -1.26 3.68 -18.30
N GLN A 175 -2.34 2.91 -18.19
CA GLN A 175 -2.44 1.68 -17.37
C GLN A 175 -1.63 0.51 -17.96
N SER A 176 -0.94 0.72 -19.08
CA SER A 176 -0.04 -0.29 -19.66
C SER A 176 1.22 -0.53 -18.83
N TYR A 177 1.60 0.41 -17.95
CA TYR A 177 2.72 0.22 -17.03
C TYR A 177 2.40 -0.81 -15.95
N PRO A 178 3.35 -1.72 -15.61
CA PRO A 178 3.08 -2.73 -14.61
C PRO A 178 2.74 -2.15 -13.24
N GLU A 179 1.79 -2.75 -12.55
CA GLU A 179 1.53 -2.46 -11.14
C GLU A 179 2.70 -2.92 -10.26
N VAL A 180 2.92 -2.23 -9.14
CA VAL A 180 4.06 -2.51 -8.26
C VAL A 180 3.59 -3.17 -6.97
N PHE A 181 4.17 -4.33 -6.67
CA PHE A 181 3.89 -5.08 -5.45
C PHE A 181 5.15 -5.25 -4.61
N TYR A 182 5.10 -4.91 -3.33
CA TYR A 182 6.09 -5.29 -2.34
C TYR A 182 6.12 -6.82 -2.19
N ALA A 183 7.27 -7.34 -1.76
CA ALA A 183 7.40 -8.74 -1.42
C ALA A 183 8.33 -8.93 -0.21
N ASP A 184 7.88 -9.75 0.73
CA ASP A 184 8.74 -10.24 1.81
C ASP A 184 9.38 -11.55 1.37
N LEU A 185 10.70 -11.62 1.54
CA LEU A 185 11.54 -12.65 0.94
C LEU A 185 12.39 -13.35 2.00
N ILE A 186 12.53 -14.66 1.88
CA ILE A 186 13.39 -15.46 2.74
C ILE A 186 14.76 -15.63 2.05
N GLY A 187 15.76 -14.93 2.57
CA GLY A 187 17.16 -15.06 2.15
C GLY A 187 17.94 -16.07 3.00
N VAL A 188 18.91 -16.77 2.40
CA VAL A 188 19.82 -17.67 3.13
C VAL A 188 21.22 -17.07 3.17
N ASN A 189 21.67 -16.72 4.37
CA ASN A 189 22.99 -16.10 4.60
C ASN A 189 24.12 -16.95 3.98
N THR A 190 25.02 -16.31 3.23
CA THR A 190 26.13 -16.97 2.51
C THR A 190 27.07 -17.71 3.46
N THR A 191 27.24 -17.21 4.68
CA THR A 191 28.15 -17.80 5.68
C THR A 191 27.74 -19.17 6.20
N THR A 192 26.53 -19.63 5.85
CA THR A 192 26.09 -21.00 6.12
C THR A 192 26.91 -22.06 5.37
N LYS A 193 27.60 -21.68 4.28
CA LYS A 193 28.55 -22.55 3.58
C LYS A 193 29.77 -22.85 4.46
N GLU A 194 30.44 -21.81 4.99
CA GLU A 194 31.60 -22.02 5.88
C GLU A 194 31.23 -22.76 7.17
N ARG A 195 30.02 -22.56 7.68
CA ARG A 195 29.52 -23.30 8.86
C ARG A 195 29.13 -24.76 8.59
N GLY A 196 29.08 -25.19 7.33
CA GLY A 196 28.60 -26.53 6.96
C GLY A 196 27.10 -26.75 7.19
N THR A 197 26.31 -25.67 7.32
CA THR A 197 24.86 -25.73 7.63
C THR A 197 23.97 -25.26 6.48
N ARG A 198 24.52 -25.08 5.27
CA ARG A 198 23.79 -24.52 4.12
C ARG A 198 22.54 -25.32 3.79
N ASP A 199 22.63 -26.65 3.74
CA ASP A 199 21.51 -27.52 3.38
C ASP A 199 20.34 -27.41 4.37
N LEU A 200 20.65 -27.35 5.68
CA LEU A 200 19.63 -27.16 6.71
C LEU A 200 18.97 -25.78 6.61
N ALA A 201 19.75 -24.73 6.34
CA ALA A 201 19.22 -23.38 6.18
C ALA A 201 18.32 -23.25 4.94
N VAL A 202 18.67 -23.91 3.83
CA VAL A 202 17.84 -23.97 2.63
C VAL A 202 16.56 -24.77 2.87
N LYS A 203 16.62 -25.90 3.60
CA LYS A 203 15.43 -26.67 4.00
C LYS A 203 14.50 -25.84 4.87
N LEU A 204 15.05 -25.09 5.84
CA LEU A 204 14.27 -24.18 6.68
C LEU A 204 13.59 -23.09 5.85
N ALA A 205 14.32 -22.44 4.94
CA ALA A 205 13.75 -21.42 4.06
C ALA A 205 12.57 -21.97 3.21
N ASN A 206 12.71 -23.17 2.67
CA ASN A 206 11.61 -23.83 1.95
C ASN A 206 10.43 -24.18 2.87
N THR A 207 10.70 -24.57 4.11
CA THR A 207 9.66 -24.90 5.10
C THR A 207 8.88 -23.65 5.49
N MET A 208 9.56 -22.53 5.75
CA MET A 208 8.94 -21.24 6.06
C MET A 208 8.02 -20.76 4.92
N ALA A 209 8.45 -20.95 3.67
CA ALA A 209 7.67 -20.57 2.50
C ALA A 209 6.62 -21.61 2.07
N ALA A 210 6.58 -22.80 2.66
CA ALA A 210 5.69 -23.87 2.22
C ALA A 210 4.22 -23.49 2.40
N SER A 211 3.35 -23.93 1.49
CA SER A 211 1.92 -23.57 1.56
C SER A 211 1.28 -23.97 2.89
N THR A 212 1.62 -25.14 3.42
CA THR A 212 1.12 -25.62 4.73
C THR A 212 1.52 -24.68 5.87
N THR A 213 2.77 -24.23 5.90
CA THR A 213 3.26 -23.27 6.89
C THR A 213 2.57 -21.92 6.74
N MET A 214 2.41 -21.45 5.50
CA MET A 214 1.73 -20.17 5.25
C MET A 214 0.26 -20.22 5.65
N ILE A 215 -0.47 -21.27 5.30
CA ILE A 215 -1.87 -21.48 5.71
C ILE A 215 -1.98 -21.48 7.23
N ALA A 216 -1.10 -22.20 7.94
CA ALA A 216 -1.10 -22.24 9.40
C ALA A 216 -0.72 -20.89 10.05
N SER A 217 0.10 -20.08 9.37
CA SER A 217 0.59 -18.80 9.89
C SER A 217 -0.37 -17.65 9.67
N ILE A 218 -1.02 -17.56 8.50
CA ILE A 218 -1.88 -16.42 8.13
C ILE A 218 -3.37 -16.76 8.18
N GLY A 219 -3.71 -18.06 8.22
CA GLY A 219 -5.07 -18.52 8.43
C GLY A 219 -5.55 -18.29 9.86
N PRO A 220 -6.81 -18.62 10.15
CA PRO A 220 -7.35 -18.49 11.50
C PRO A 220 -6.75 -19.54 12.45
N ASP A 221 -6.79 -19.27 13.75
CA ASP A 221 -6.47 -20.20 14.81
C ASP A 221 -7.50 -20.13 15.96
N ALA A 222 -7.28 -20.89 17.04
CA ALA A 222 -8.21 -20.96 18.17
C ALA A 222 -8.35 -19.62 18.94
N SER A 223 -7.32 -18.77 18.90
CA SER A 223 -7.30 -17.44 19.51
C SER A 223 -7.72 -16.32 18.54
N HIS A 224 -7.56 -16.53 17.24
CA HIS A 224 -7.86 -15.58 16.19
C HIS A 224 -8.76 -16.26 15.16
N PRO A 225 -10.10 -16.18 15.29
CA PRO A 225 -11.04 -16.91 14.44
C PRO A 225 -11.07 -16.40 12.99
N TYR A 226 -10.28 -15.37 12.68
CA TYR A 226 -10.20 -14.74 11.39
C TYR A 226 -8.76 -14.72 10.88
N PRO A 227 -8.55 -14.89 9.56
CA PRO A 227 -7.22 -14.79 8.96
C PRO A 227 -6.60 -13.40 9.14
N GLN A 228 -5.29 -13.34 8.95
CA GLN A 228 -4.55 -12.09 8.89
C GLN A 228 -4.74 -11.34 7.56
N TYR A 229 -5.31 -11.98 6.53
CA TYR A 229 -5.50 -11.41 5.19
C TYR A 229 -4.22 -10.85 4.54
N LEU A 230 -3.06 -11.39 4.92
CA LEU A 230 -1.80 -11.18 4.20
C LEU A 230 -1.84 -11.90 2.84
N MET A 231 -1.27 -11.28 1.80
CA MET A 231 -1.17 -11.94 0.49
C MET A 231 0.02 -12.90 0.49
N ALA A 232 -0.23 -14.21 0.48
CA ALA A 232 0.84 -15.18 0.23
C ALA A 232 1.39 -15.03 -1.20
N THR A 233 2.56 -15.59 -1.49
CA THR A 233 3.11 -15.61 -2.87
C THR A 233 2.81 -16.91 -3.63
N ARG A 234 2.08 -17.85 -3.00
CA ARG A 234 1.74 -19.16 -3.57
C ARG A 234 0.24 -19.28 -3.86
N PRO A 235 -0.15 -19.58 -5.12
CA PRO A 235 -1.55 -19.79 -5.48
C PRO A 235 -2.30 -20.78 -4.59
N SER A 236 -1.65 -21.88 -4.17
CA SER A 236 -2.30 -22.91 -3.35
C SER A 236 -2.73 -22.44 -1.97
N VAL A 237 -2.12 -21.36 -1.44
CA VAL A 237 -2.55 -20.77 -0.17
C VAL A 237 -3.89 -20.06 -0.35
N PHE A 238 -4.06 -19.28 -1.42
CA PHE A 238 -5.33 -18.63 -1.74
C PHE A 238 -6.43 -19.65 -2.02
N GLN A 239 -6.13 -20.66 -2.84
CA GLN A 239 -7.06 -21.74 -3.16
C GLN A 239 -7.55 -22.48 -1.92
N THR A 240 -6.69 -22.65 -0.91
CA THR A 240 -7.11 -23.30 0.35
C THR A 240 -7.92 -22.35 1.22
N LEU A 241 -7.47 -21.11 1.40
CA LEU A 241 -8.12 -20.16 2.31
C LEU A 241 -9.45 -19.62 1.76
N GLU A 242 -9.61 -19.51 0.44
CA GLU A 242 -10.84 -19.01 -0.19
C GLU A 242 -12.06 -19.91 0.06
N GLU A 243 -11.85 -21.21 0.33
CA GLU A 243 -12.93 -22.16 0.65
C GLU A 243 -13.74 -21.75 1.88
N SER A 244 -13.08 -21.12 2.86
CA SER A 244 -13.71 -20.65 4.11
C SER A 244 -13.74 -19.13 4.24
N PHE A 245 -12.85 -18.42 3.52
CA PHE A 245 -12.70 -16.97 3.59
C PHE A 245 -12.66 -16.38 2.16
N PRO A 246 -13.82 -16.13 1.54
CA PRO A 246 -13.93 -15.75 0.13
C PRO A 246 -13.10 -14.53 -0.29
N LEU A 247 -12.78 -13.61 0.64
CA LEU A 247 -11.90 -12.47 0.37
C LEU A 247 -10.50 -12.90 -0.09
N TYR A 248 -10.01 -14.10 0.24
CA TYR A 248 -8.77 -14.62 -0.37
C TYR A 248 -8.91 -14.85 -1.88
N GLY A 249 -10.08 -15.29 -2.34
CA GLY A 249 -10.34 -15.38 -3.78
C GLY A 249 -10.34 -14.00 -4.45
N ASP A 250 -10.89 -13.00 -3.76
CA ASP A 250 -10.89 -11.60 -4.22
C ASP A 250 -9.46 -11.03 -4.26
N MET A 251 -8.67 -11.26 -3.21
CA MET A 251 -7.24 -10.90 -3.16
C MET A 251 -6.42 -11.59 -4.25
N PHE A 252 -6.72 -12.87 -4.55
CA PHE A 252 -6.01 -13.58 -5.60
C PHE A 252 -6.29 -12.99 -6.98
N ARG A 253 -7.50 -12.44 -7.21
CA ARG A 253 -7.83 -11.78 -8.47
C ARG A 253 -7.11 -10.44 -8.68
N LEU A 254 -6.61 -9.80 -7.62
CA LEU A 254 -5.76 -8.60 -7.75
C LEU A 254 -4.47 -8.88 -8.52
N ILE A 255 -4.04 -10.14 -8.59
CA ILE A 255 -2.73 -10.51 -9.13
C ILE A 255 -2.80 -11.53 -10.26
N GLN A 256 -3.96 -12.13 -10.50
CA GLN A 256 -4.16 -13.05 -11.60
C GLN A 256 -4.30 -12.30 -12.92
N GLY A 257 -3.48 -12.66 -13.91
CA GLY A 257 -3.55 -12.10 -15.26
C GLY A 257 -3.12 -10.63 -15.37
N GLN A 258 -2.63 -10.05 -14.28
CA GLN A 258 -2.16 -8.66 -14.23
C GLN A 258 -0.68 -8.56 -14.61
N ASN A 259 -0.33 -7.41 -15.20
CA ASN A 259 1.05 -7.03 -15.44
C ASN A 259 1.64 -6.44 -14.15
N ILE A 260 2.37 -7.24 -13.39
CA ILE A 260 2.90 -6.84 -12.07
C ILE A 260 4.41 -7.01 -12.02
N ILE A 261 5.08 -6.06 -11.39
CA ILE A 261 6.50 -6.14 -11.02
C ILE A 261 6.69 -6.07 -9.50
N MET A 262 7.79 -6.64 -9.03
CA MET A 262 8.17 -6.55 -7.62
C MET A 262 8.82 -5.20 -7.32
N PHE A 263 8.40 -4.53 -6.24
CA PHE A 263 9.07 -3.32 -5.74
C PHE A 263 10.51 -3.68 -5.36
N LYS A 264 11.47 -3.24 -6.17
CA LYS A 264 12.89 -3.53 -5.98
C LYS A 264 13.72 -2.28 -6.20
N VAL A 265 14.41 -1.87 -5.14
CA VAL A 265 15.41 -0.80 -5.19
C VAL A 265 16.80 -1.45 -5.23
N ASN A 266 17.76 -0.78 -5.86
CA ASN A 266 19.12 -1.26 -5.97
C ASN A 266 19.87 -1.23 -4.62
N ASP A 267 21.16 -1.58 -4.68
CA ASP A 267 22.07 -1.62 -3.54
C ASP A 267 22.26 -0.27 -2.82
N GLN A 268 21.87 0.85 -3.45
CA GLN A 268 21.90 2.19 -2.85
C GLN A 268 20.65 2.52 -2.02
N SER A 269 19.68 1.61 -1.90
CA SER A 269 18.40 1.83 -1.20
C SER A 269 18.54 2.47 0.17
N ARG A 270 19.45 2.00 1.03
CA ARG A 270 19.67 2.54 2.38
C ARG A 270 20.19 3.98 2.35
N SER A 271 21.22 4.23 1.55
CA SER A 271 21.81 5.57 1.40
C SER A 271 20.80 6.57 0.84
N TRP A 272 20.02 6.12 -0.15
CA TRP A 272 18.97 6.92 -0.75
C TRP A 272 17.86 7.26 0.26
N LEU A 273 17.36 6.25 0.99
CA LEU A 273 16.35 6.47 2.03
C LEU A 273 16.85 7.42 3.11
N GLU A 274 18.07 7.26 3.63
CA GLU A 274 18.62 8.21 4.62
C GLU A 274 18.69 9.65 4.08
N THR A 275 18.99 9.80 2.79
CA THR A 275 19.12 11.11 2.15
C THR A 275 17.77 11.76 1.83
N MET A 276 16.80 10.98 1.35
CA MET A 276 15.62 11.50 0.65
C MET A 276 14.30 11.30 1.38
N LYS A 277 14.15 10.30 2.26
CA LYS A 277 12.85 9.95 2.85
C LYS A 277 12.15 11.12 3.54
N LYS A 278 12.91 11.94 4.28
CA LYS A 278 12.38 13.15 4.92
C LYS A 278 12.08 14.25 3.91
N LYS A 279 12.98 14.47 2.94
CA LYS A 279 12.79 15.51 1.91
C LYS A 279 11.52 15.27 1.08
N ILE A 280 11.27 14.02 0.68
CA ILE A 280 10.07 13.62 -0.07
C ILE A 280 8.83 13.84 0.78
N ARG A 281 8.79 13.29 2.00
CA ARG A 281 7.66 13.47 2.93
C ARG A 281 7.36 14.95 3.17
N ASP A 282 8.39 15.75 3.42
CA ASP A 282 8.23 17.18 3.70
C ASP A 282 7.76 17.95 2.44
N GLN A 283 8.07 17.48 1.22
CA GLN A 283 7.52 18.03 -0.03
C GLN A 283 6.06 17.64 -0.25
N ALA A 284 5.71 16.37 -0.02
CA ALA A 284 4.34 15.88 -0.10
C ALA A 284 3.39 16.60 0.89
N ARG A 285 3.91 17.08 2.02
CA ARG A 285 3.15 17.82 3.04
C ARG A 285 3.17 19.34 2.87
N GLN A 286 4.01 19.87 1.98
CA GLN A 286 4.02 21.31 1.69
C GLN A 286 2.75 21.71 0.94
N ASN A 287 2.33 22.97 1.11
CA ASN A 287 1.20 23.55 0.38
C ASN A 287 -0.10 22.75 0.50
N TYR A 288 -0.32 22.12 1.65
CA TYR A 288 -1.54 21.37 1.90
C TYR A 288 -2.77 22.22 1.57
N SER A 289 -3.57 21.73 0.63
CA SER A 289 -4.59 22.52 -0.08
C SER A 289 -5.87 22.74 0.72
N CYS A 290 -6.00 22.13 1.90
CA CYS A 290 -7.27 22.01 2.63
C CYS A 290 -7.34 22.71 3.98
N GLY A 291 -6.34 23.52 4.37
CA GLY A 291 -6.39 24.20 5.67
C GLY A 291 -5.54 25.46 5.79
N CYS A 292 -6.08 26.44 6.52
CA CYS A 292 -5.43 27.68 6.94
C CYS A 292 -4.51 27.52 8.18
N ASP A 293 -4.52 26.34 8.80
CA ASP A 293 -3.81 26.05 10.07
C ASP A 293 -2.40 25.48 9.87
N TYR A 294 -2.01 25.21 8.62
CA TYR A 294 -0.67 24.81 8.23
C TYR A 294 -0.11 25.77 7.18
N PRO A 295 1.22 26.01 7.12
CA PRO A 295 1.80 26.96 6.18
C PRO A 295 1.46 26.58 4.73
N ALA A 296 0.50 27.28 4.14
CA ALA A 296 0.25 27.28 2.70
C ALA A 296 0.97 28.48 2.09
N ILE A 297 1.69 28.30 0.98
CA ILE A 297 2.36 29.41 0.28
C ILE A 297 1.33 30.40 -0.31
N LYS A 298 0.05 30.02 -0.39
CA LYS A 298 -1.06 30.87 -0.82
C LYS A 298 -2.29 30.69 0.06
N THR A 299 -2.97 31.79 0.37
CA THR A 299 -4.28 31.79 1.03
C THR A 299 -5.29 30.99 0.20
N ILE A 300 -5.85 29.93 0.78
CA ILE A 300 -6.91 29.14 0.15
C ILE A 300 -8.21 29.96 0.23
N ILE A 301 -8.70 30.44 -0.92
CA ILE A 301 -9.98 31.15 -0.99
C ILE A 301 -11.09 30.10 -0.99
N ASN A 302 -11.80 30.01 0.12
CA ASN A 302 -12.93 29.09 0.28
C ASN A 302 -14.02 29.42 -0.75
N LYS A 303 -14.23 28.55 -1.75
CA LYS A 303 -15.36 28.69 -2.67
C LYS A 303 -16.63 28.18 -1.99
N ASN A 304 -17.42 29.13 -1.51
CA ASN A 304 -18.87 29.06 -1.28
C ASN A 304 -19.35 28.20 -0.09
N TYR A 305 -19.46 28.84 1.08
CA TYR A 305 -20.54 28.58 2.03
C TYR A 305 -21.36 29.88 2.20
N TYR A 306 -22.21 30.17 1.22
CA TYR A 306 -23.40 31.01 1.38
C TYR A 306 -24.43 30.61 0.31
N GLN A 307 -25.32 29.68 0.68
CA GLN A 307 -26.75 29.74 0.39
C GLN A 307 -27.50 29.27 1.63
#